data_AF-A0A218Q9N8-F1
#
_entry.id   AF-A0A218Q9N8-F1
#
_cell.length_a   1.000
_cell.length_b   1.000
_cell.length_c   1.000
_cell.angle_alpha   90.00
_cell.angle_beta   90.00
_cell.angle_gamma   90.00
#
_symmetry.space_group_name_H-M   'P 1'
#
loop_
_entity.id
_entity.type
_entity.pdbx_description
1 polymer ?
#
loop_
_entity_poly.entity_id
_entity_poly.type
_entity_poly.pdbx_seq_one_letter_code
_entity_poly.pdbx_strand_id
1 'polypeptide(L)' 'MKQWLTEENLAATAEYLSACQNMEMFSSLWEIYKKPVIIAAIERLTADKRDQINQWFIQLDDGGKSTIPNLKSKIV' A
#
# COMPACT_ATOMS: atom_id res chain seq x y z
N MET A 1 -17.52 1.29 -9.96
CA MET A 1 -16.16 1.25 -9.35
C MET A 1 -16.08 1.99 -8.00
N LYS A 2 -17.15 2.07 -7.19
CA LYS A 2 -17.15 2.81 -5.89
C LYS A 2 -17.13 1.94 -4.63
N GLN A 3 -17.36 0.63 -4.73
CA GLN A 3 -17.55 -0.23 -3.55
C GLN A 3 -16.31 -0.41 -2.68
N TRP A 4 -15.10 -0.30 -3.24
CA TRP A 4 -13.86 -0.62 -2.51
C TRP A 4 -13.18 0.58 -1.84
N LEU A 5 -13.65 1.80 -2.09
CA LEU A 5 -13.13 3.05 -1.51
C LEU A 5 -14.02 3.57 -0.37
N THR A 6 -14.83 2.69 0.23
CA THR A 6 -15.56 3.02 1.45
C THR A 6 -14.58 3.09 2.62
N GLU A 7 -14.91 3.91 3.63
CA GLU A 7 -14.07 4.07 4.82
C GLU A 7 -13.82 2.73 5.52
N GLU A 8 -14.85 1.87 5.60
CA GLU A 8 -14.76 0.53 6.16
C GLU A 8 -13.76 -0.36 5.40
N ASN A 9 -13.83 -0.38 4.06
CA ASN A 9 -12.90 -1.17 3.26
C ASN A 9 -11.47 -0.65 3.34
N LEU A 10 -11.30 0.67 3.43
CA LEU A 10 -9.98 1.28 3.59
C LEU A 10 -9.40 1.00 4.98
N ALA A 11 -10.22 1.01 6.03
CA ALA A 11 -9.81 0.65 7.39
C ALA A 11 -9.40 -0.83 7.47
N ALA A 12 -10.23 -1.74 6.94
CA ALA A 12 -9.92 -3.16 6.87
C ALA A 12 -8.64 -3.42 6.05
N THR A 13 -8.50 -2.79 4.88
CA THR A 13 -7.29 -2.92 4.06
C THR A 13 -6.05 -2.41 4.79
N ALA A 14 -6.15 -1.28 5.52
CA ALA A 14 -5.03 -0.77 6.32
C ALA A 14 -4.67 -1.73 7.46
N GLU A 15 -5.64 -2.35 8.12
CA GLU A 15 -5.39 -3.36 9.14
C GLU A 15 -4.66 -4.58 8.56
N TYR A 16 -5.12 -5.08 7.40
CA TYR A 16 -4.44 -6.19 6.70
C TYR A 16 -3.01 -5.83 6.28
N LEU A 17 -2.79 -4.63 5.75
CA LEU A 17 -1.45 -4.15 5.39
C LEU A 17 -0.54 -3.98 6.63
N SER A 18 -1.10 -3.56 7.76
CA SER A 18 -0.37 -3.48 9.03
C SER A 18 0.05 -4.87 9.53
N ALA A 19 -0.79 -5.88 9.32
CA ALA A 19 -0.53 -7.27 9.69
C ALA A 19 0.43 -8.01 8.73
N CYS A 20 0.71 -7.47 7.54
CA CYS A 20 1.67 -8.09 6.61
C CYS A 20 3.07 -8.16 7.22
N GLN A 21 3.60 -9.35 7.46
CA GLN A 21 4.94 -9.51 8.03
C GLN A 21 6.03 -9.67 6.96
N ASN A 22 5.65 -9.99 5.73
CA ASN A 22 6.56 -10.27 4.63
C ASN A 22 5.94 -9.89 3.28
N MET A 23 6.78 -9.93 2.24
CA MET A 23 6.39 -9.60 0.87
C MET A 23 5.35 -10.56 0.28
N GLU A 24 5.36 -11.84 0.66
CA GLU A 24 4.40 -12.84 0.15
C GLU A 24 2.96 -12.52 0.58
N MET A 25 2.79 -12.15 1.87
CA MET A 25 1.52 -11.67 2.39
C MET A 25 1.06 -10.40 1.68
N PHE A 26 1.98 -9.47 1.43
CA PHE A 26 1.67 -8.24 0.71
C PHE A 26 1.30 -8.50 -0.76
N SER A 27 2.01 -9.40 -1.45
CA SER A 27 1.69 -9.82 -2.81
C SER A 27 0.30 -10.43 -2.92
N SER A 28 -0.08 -11.24 -1.93
CA SER A 28 -1.43 -11.81 -1.86
C SER A 28 -2.50 -10.72 -1.75
N LEU A 29 -2.28 -9.70 -0.91
CA LEU A 29 -3.18 -8.55 -0.83
C LEU A 29 -3.17 -7.71 -2.11
N TRP A 30 -2.02 -7.58 -2.76
CA TRP A 30 -1.85 -6.84 -4.01
C TRP A 30 -2.68 -7.41 -5.16
N GLU A 31 -2.79 -8.74 -5.25
CA GLU A 31 -3.62 -9.40 -6.27
C GLU A 31 -5.13 -9.28 -5.98
N ILE A 32 -5.51 -9.21 -4.71
CA ILE A 32 -6.91 -9.13 -4.26
C ILE A 32 -7.45 -7.69 -4.37
N TYR A 33 -6.66 -6.71 -3.91
CA TYR A 33 -7.09 -5.32 -3.80
C TYR A 33 -6.57 -4.49 -4.97
N LYS A 34 -7.43 -3.61 -5.50
CA LYS A 34 -7.00 -2.70 -6.57
C LYS A 34 -5.96 -1.70 -6.05
N LYS A 35 -4.94 -1.41 -6.87
CA LYS A 35 -3.90 -0.39 -6.63
C LYS A 35 -4.38 0.89 -5.91
N PRO A 36 -5.45 1.59 -6.31
CA PRO A 36 -5.92 2.79 -5.60
C PRO A 36 -6.39 2.54 -4.16
N VAL A 37 -6.93 1.35 -3.84
CA VAL A 37 -7.36 0.98 -2.48
C VAL A 37 -6.14 0.79 -1.59
N ILE A 38 -5.12 0.10 -2.11
CA ILE A 38 -3.86 -0.11 -1.40
C ILE A 38 -3.15 1.22 -1.14
N ILE A 39 -3.04 2.11 -2.14
CA ILE A 39 -2.42 3.43 -1.95
C ILE A 39 -3.16 4.23 -0.86
N ALA A 40 -4.50 4.29 -0.92
CA ALA A 40 -5.29 5.01 0.07
C ALA A 40 -5.23 4.37 1.47
N ALA A 41 -5.04 3.06 1.57
CA ALA A 41 -4.86 2.35 2.84
C ALA A 41 -3.45 2.56 3.42
N ILE A 42 -2.41 2.60 2.57
CA ILE A 42 -1.02 2.87 2.98
C ILE A 42 -0.89 4.26 3.63
N GLU A 43 -1.63 5.26 3.14
CA GLU A 43 -1.67 6.60 3.74
C GLU A 43 -2.19 6.63 5.18
N ARG A 44 -2.89 5.58 5.62
CA ARG A 44 -3.41 5.43 7.00
C ARG A 44 -2.45 4.70 7.94
N LEU A 45 -1.39 4.07 7.40
CA LEU A 45 -0.40 3.35 8.18
C LEU A 45 0.60 4.30 8.86
N THR A 46 1.25 3.79 9.91
CA THR A 46 2.42 4.43 10.53
C THR A 46 3.56 4.59 9.50
N ALA A 47 4.43 5.58 9.73
CA ALA A 47 5.52 5.89 8.79
C ALA A 47 6.46 4.70 8.55
N ASP A 48 6.80 3.96 9.61
CA ASP A 48 7.63 2.76 9.54
C ASP A 48 6.99 1.67 8.66
N LYS A 49 5.72 1.36 8.94
CA LYS A 49 5.00 0.32 8.20
C LYS A 49 4.77 0.73 6.74
N ARG A 50 4.47 2.01 6.51
CA ARG A 50 4.35 2.60 5.18
C ARG A 50 5.64 2.45 4.39
N ASP A 51 6.80 2.75 5.00
CA ASP A 51 8.09 2.61 4.33
C ASP A 51 8.35 1.15 3.93
N GLN A 52 8.13 0.23 4.87
CA GLN A 52 8.24 -1.22 4.61
C GLN A 52 7.33 -1.68 3.46
N ILE A 53 6.05 -1.31 3.49
CA ILE A 53 5.08 -1.66 2.44
C ILE A 53 5.47 -1.00 1.10
N ASN A 54 5.97 0.24 1.11
CA ASN A 54 6.45 0.92 -0.10
C ASN A 54 7.65 0.21 -0.72
N GLN A 55 8.58 -0.32 0.08
CA GLN A 55 9.69 -1.12 -0.44
C GLN A 55 9.19 -2.39 -1.15
N TRP A 56 8.16 -3.04 -0.61
CA TRP A 56 7.56 -4.21 -1.27
C TRP A 56 6.76 -3.81 -2.50
N PHE A 57 6.04 -2.70 -2.45
CA PHE A 57 5.32 -2.13 -3.58
C PHE A 57 6.27 -1.84 -4.75
N ILE A 58 7.41 -1.20 -4.51
CA ILE A 58 8.41 -0.90 -5.56
C ILE A 58 8.92 -2.20 -6.18
N GLN A 59 9.22 -3.21 -5.37
CA GLN A 59 9.71 -4.50 -5.86
C GLN A 59 8.67 -5.28 -6.67
N LEU A 60 7.38 -5.18 -6.33
CA LEU A 60 6.29 -5.80 -7.10
C LEU A 60 5.88 -4.98 -8.33
N ASP A 61 6.04 -3.66 -8.30
CA ASP A 61 5.75 -2.74 -9.42
C ASP A 61 6.91 -2.66 -10.42
N ASP A 62 8.10 -3.23 -10.14
CA ASP A 62 9.26 -3.30 -11.07
C ASP A 62 9.02 -4.24 -12.28
N GLY A 63 7.76 -4.43 -12.67
CA GLY A 63 7.31 -4.75 -14.03
C GLY A 63 6.78 -3.54 -14.81
N GLY A 64 6.82 -2.30 -14.27
CA GLY A 64 6.42 -1.09 -15.01
C GLY A 64 6.10 0.16 -14.18
N LYS A 65 7.13 0.96 -13.87
CA LYS A 65 7.10 2.43 -13.75
C LYS A 65 5.83 3.03 -13.09
N SER A 66 5.68 2.97 -11.78
CA SER A 66 4.83 3.93 -11.07
C SER A 66 5.32 4.22 -9.66
N THR A 67 6.12 5.27 -9.55
CA THR A 67 6.46 5.92 -8.29
C THR A 67 5.20 6.52 -7.67
N ILE A 68 4.87 6.15 -6.42
CA ILE A 68 3.90 6.91 -5.62
C ILE A 68 4.52 8.30 -5.36
N PRO A 69 3.94 9.41 -5.84
CA PRO A 69 4.63 10.69 -5.94
C PRO A 69 4.87 11.44 -4.61
N ASN A 70 4.92 10.79 -3.45
CA ASN A 70 4.94 11.51 -2.17
C ASN A 70 5.87 10.95 -1.07
N LEU A 71 7.09 10.55 -1.43
CA LEU A 71 8.13 10.23 -0.42
C LEU A 71 9.48 10.93 -0.61
N LYS A 72 9.65 11.78 -1.65
CA LYS A 72 10.92 12.49 -1.92
C LYS A 72 10.96 13.98 -1.56
N SER A 73 10.07 14.48 -0.68
CA SER A 73 10.02 15.92 -0.39
C SER A 73 9.99 16.31 1.10
N LYS A 74 10.83 15.68 1.93
CA LYS A 74 11.16 16.19 3.29
C LYS A 74 12.62 16.00 3.71
N ILE A 75 13.55 15.97 2.75
CA ILE A 75 14.98 16.15 3.04
C ILE A 75 15.51 17.19 2.05
N VAL A 76 15.23 18.46 2.33
CA VAL A 76 16.13 19.63 2.29
C VAL A 76 15.46 20.78 3.01
#